data_AF-A0A931YAX4-F1
#
_entry.id   AF-A0A931YAX4-F1
#
_cell.length_a   1.000
_cell.length_b   1.000
_cell.length_c   1.000
_cell.angle_alpha   90.00
_cell.angle_beta   90.00
_cell.angle_gamma   90.00
#
_symmetry.space_group_name_H-M   'P 1'
#
loop_
_entity.id
_entity.type
_entity.pdbx_description
1 polymer ?
#
loop_
_entity_poly.entity_id
_entity_poly.type
_entity_poly.pdbx_seq_one_letter_code
_entity_poly.pdbx_strand_id
1 'polypeptide(L)'
;MDPSKSLVFYIIREKSEDAAKDFPNLIYDIRNAYVFVDVIESSPRSVTLSGDASYKSELEYLTTDKPEKFSNYSFCAKLTITQEDYLTFNKLRQFLSHHRYEYRIYSNQLHSYLPKDSELINLEFGSVNLKTFEALKKFSLIPIYFSQKNRNYYAINLTDKKVHLVNPHLLAFIFDKTIPESTMPELSYPVAQDLNLFSAMYDKQLIPTDFYQYFQKSTKVINNSNFDIDNPGRKVFIKPYILEFNDKNGEFYTYAGPEGASMLLMSKILRGETLETCLLRVLKEELGIAEDFVGAFVSHDIEFDRDREGRLTPRLVVFVYVDKIINKDRALQMSQTGWRSVDGKIPNLTTQNKSKS
;
A
#
# COMPACT_ATOMS: atom_id res chain seq x y z
N MET A 1 -22.92 -19.96 4.19
CA MET A 1 -22.29 -19.73 2.87
C MET A 1 -22.22 -21.07 2.17
N ASP A 2 -22.25 -21.09 0.84
CA ASP A 2 -22.16 -22.32 0.05
C ASP A 2 -20.70 -22.78 -0.02
N PRO A 3 -20.34 -23.93 0.60
CA PRO A 3 -18.95 -24.42 0.63
C PRO A 3 -18.41 -24.79 -0.76
N SER A 4 -19.27 -24.88 -1.77
CA SER A 4 -18.86 -25.12 -3.16
C SER A 4 -18.44 -23.85 -3.92
N LYS A 5 -18.58 -22.67 -3.30
CA LYS A 5 -18.28 -21.41 -3.97
C LYS A 5 -16.77 -21.27 -4.24
N SER A 6 -16.42 -21.16 -5.52
CA SER A 6 -15.06 -20.86 -5.96
C SER A 6 -14.81 -19.34 -5.95
N LEU A 7 -13.63 -18.96 -5.48
CA LEU A 7 -13.03 -17.64 -5.57
C LEU A 7 -12.07 -17.58 -6.77
N VAL A 8 -11.89 -16.39 -7.33
CA VAL A 8 -11.03 -16.18 -8.50
C VAL A 8 -10.09 -15.03 -8.22
N PHE A 9 -8.80 -15.30 -8.31
CA PHE A 9 -7.75 -14.31 -8.19
C PHE A 9 -6.92 -14.25 -9.46
N TYR A 10 -6.32 -13.10 -9.73
CA TYR A 10 -5.34 -12.94 -10.80
C TYR A 10 -3.99 -12.61 -10.21
N ILE A 11 -2.99 -13.41 -10.52
CA ILE A 11 -1.60 -13.20 -10.17
C ILE A 11 -0.94 -12.51 -11.35
N ILE A 12 -0.49 -11.29 -11.16
CA ILE A 12 0.08 -10.45 -12.21
C ILE A 12 1.52 -10.09 -11.88
N ARG A 13 2.30 -9.87 -12.94
CA ARG A 13 3.65 -9.31 -12.86
C ARG A 13 3.81 -8.31 -14.01
N GLU A 14 4.24 -7.10 -13.67
CA GLU A 14 4.32 -6.00 -14.63
C GLU A 14 5.40 -6.23 -15.68
N LYS A 15 6.62 -6.54 -15.22
CA LYS A 15 7.79 -6.73 -16.09
C LYS A 15 8.14 -8.20 -16.22
N SER A 16 8.05 -8.70 -17.45
CA SER A 16 8.56 -10.00 -17.86
C SER A 16 9.55 -9.80 -18.99
N GLU A 17 10.69 -10.48 -18.93
CA GLU A 17 11.65 -10.54 -20.03
C GLU A 17 11.24 -11.60 -21.06
N ASP A 18 10.59 -12.68 -20.59
CA ASP A 18 10.15 -13.80 -21.42
C ASP A 18 8.92 -14.47 -20.77
N ALA A 19 7.74 -14.02 -21.20
CA ALA A 19 6.47 -14.47 -20.62
C ALA A 19 6.24 -15.98 -20.80
N ALA A 20 6.86 -16.60 -21.83
CA ALA A 20 6.76 -18.04 -22.07
C ALA A 20 7.54 -18.87 -21.05
N LYS A 21 8.59 -18.30 -20.42
CA LYS A 21 9.38 -18.96 -19.38
C LYS A 21 8.92 -18.61 -17.97
N ASP A 22 8.26 -17.48 -17.79
CA ASP A 22 7.86 -17.00 -16.47
C ASP A 22 6.95 -17.95 -15.72
N PHE A 23 5.97 -18.58 -16.40
CA PHE A 23 5.07 -19.52 -15.73
C PHE A 23 5.79 -20.83 -15.33
N PRO A 24 6.51 -21.53 -16.23
CA PRO A 24 7.34 -22.67 -15.82
C PRO A 24 8.32 -22.36 -14.69
N ASN A 25 8.96 -21.19 -14.73
CA ASN A 25 9.89 -20.76 -13.69
C ASN A 25 9.17 -20.52 -12.35
N LEU A 26 8.00 -19.87 -12.37
CA LEU A 26 7.17 -19.71 -11.18
C LEU A 26 6.81 -21.07 -10.58
N ILE A 27 6.41 -22.04 -11.39
CA ILE A 27 6.05 -23.38 -10.90
C ILE A 27 7.27 -24.12 -10.35
N TYR A 28 8.42 -23.99 -10.99
CA TYR A 28 9.69 -24.52 -10.48
C TYR A 28 10.05 -23.90 -9.14
N ASP A 29 9.92 -22.58 -9.00
CA ASP A 29 10.22 -21.86 -7.77
C ASP A 29 9.24 -22.25 -6.64
N ILE A 30 7.94 -22.41 -6.93
CA ILE A 30 6.95 -22.92 -5.97
C ILE A 30 7.32 -24.33 -5.48
N ARG A 31 7.66 -25.26 -6.39
CA ARG A 31 8.07 -26.64 -6.04
C ARG A 31 9.27 -26.68 -5.11
N ASN A 32 10.28 -25.87 -5.40
CA ASN A 32 11.51 -25.83 -4.63
C ASN A 32 11.38 -25.06 -3.33
N ALA A 33 10.29 -24.33 -3.13
CA ALA A 33 10.07 -23.57 -1.93
C ALA A 33 9.58 -24.42 -0.74
N TYR A 34 9.49 -25.78 -0.88
CA TYR A 34 9.23 -26.92 0.04
C TYR A 34 8.28 -26.76 1.25
N VAL A 35 8.09 -25.56 1.78
CA VAL A 35 7.35 -25.19 2.99
C VAL A 35 5.98 -24.59 2.64
N PHE A 36 5.79 -24.12 1.41
CA PHE A 36 4.59 -23.35 1.05
C PHE A 36 3.49 -24.22 0.45
N VAL A 37 3.61 -24.68 -0.80
CA VAL A 37 2.50 -25.29 -1.54
C VAL A 37 2.99 -26.48 -2.36
N ASP A 38 2.26 -27.59 -2.30
CA ASP A 38 2.51 -28.76 -3.12
C ASP A 38 1.99 -28.55 -4.55
N VAL A 39 2.79 -28.94 -5.53
CA VAL A 39 2.40 -29.01 -6.93
C VAL A 39 2.03 -30.44 -7.26
N ILE A 40 0.74 -30.72 -7.42
CA ILE A 40 0.21 -32.07 -7.63
C ILE A 40 0.36 -32.46 -9.10
N GLU A 41 -0.13 -31.62 -10.01
CA GLU A 41 -0.14 -31.84 -11.45
C GLU A 41 0.33 -30.57 -12.15
N SER A 42 1.08 -30.69 -13.25
CA SER A 42 1.52 -29.54 -14.03
C SER A 42 1.46 -29.82 -15.53
N SER A 43 0.87 -28.90 -16.27
CA SER A 43 0.97 -28.77 -17.72
C SER A 43 1.76 -27.49 -18.06
N PRO A 44 2.06 -27.21 -19.35
CA PRO A 44 2.71 -25.97 -19.74
C PRO A 44 1.95 -24.69 -19.38
N ARG A 45 0.63 -24.78 -19.12
CA ARG A 45 -0.24 -23.61 -18.87
C ARG A 45 -1.13 -23.73 -17.64
N SER A 46 -1.14 -24.86 -16.96
CA SER A 46 -1.96 -25.05 -15.76
C SER A 46 -1.20 -25.87 -14.73
N VAL A 47 -1.50 -25.62 -13.47
CA VAL A 47 -0.96 -26.38 -12.35
C VAL A 47 -2.02 -26.54 -11.28
N THR A 48 -2.11 -27.74 -10.72
CA THR A 48 -2.90 -28.00 -9.52
C THR A 48 -2.02 -27.84 -8.29
N LEU A 49 -2.44 -26.96 -7.40
CA LEU A 49 -1.77 -26.58 -6.17
C LEU A 49 -2.54 -27.09 -4.95
N SER A 50 -1.82 -27.40 -3.87
CA SER A 50 -2.42 -27.81 -2.60
C SER A 50 -1.53 -27.45 -1.42
N GLY A 51 -2.09 -26.75 -0.45
CA GLY A 51 -1.47 -26.46 0.85
C GLY A 51 -1.96 -27.39 1.96
N ASP A 52 -3.02 -28.16 1.68
CA ASP A 52 -3.65 -29.20 2.50
C ASP A 52 -4.19 -30.26 1.54
N ALA A 53 -3.84 -31.54 1.76
CA ALA A 53 -4.22 -32.66 0.91
C ALA A 53 -5.74 -32.79 0.64
N SER A 54 -6.57 -32.16 1.46
CA SER A 54 -8.02 -32.11 1.33
C SER A 54 -8.51 -31.19 0.20
N TYR A 55 -7.68 -30.27 -0.27
CA TYR A 55 -8.05 -29.25 -1.24
C TYR A 55 -7.14 -29.24 -2.46
N LYS A 56 -7.73 -28.85 -3.60
CA LYS A 56 -7.06 -28.68 -4.88
C LYS A 56 -7.45 -27.33 -5.47
N SER A 57 -6.45 -26.52 -5.75
CA SER A 57 -6.56 -25.21 -6.36
C SER A 57 -5.96 -25.21 -7.76
N GLU A 58 -6.58 -24.54 -8.71
CA GLU A 58 -6.10 -24.49 -10.10
C GLU A 58 -5.48 -23.13 -10.39
N LEU A 59 -4.23 -23.13 -10.87
CA LEU A 59 -3.55 -21.94 -11.36
C LEU A 59 -3.27 -22.08 -12.85
N GLU A 60 -3.87 -21.20 -13.65
CA GLU A 60 -3.84 -21.22 -15.10
C GLU A 60 -3.13 -19.98 -15.65
N TYR A 61 -2.13 -20.15 -16.51
CA TYR A 61 -1.46 -19.07 -17.22
C TYR A 61 -2.28 -18.61 -18.44
N LEU A 62 -2.66 -17.34 -18.44
CA LEU A 62 -3.50 -16.74 -19.48
C LEU A 62 -2.63 -16.14 -20.59
N THR A 63 -2.48 -16.86 -21.70
CA THR A 63 -1.84 -16.35 -22.92
C THR A 63 -2.81 -15.59 -23.83
N THR A 64 -4.04 -16.10 -23.91
CA THR A 64 -5.18 -15.51 -24.61
C THR A 64 -6.27 -15.26 -23.56
N ASP A 65 -7.24 -14.40 -23.85
CA ASP A 65 -8.42 -14.20 -22.97
C ASP A 65 -8.10 -13.59 -21.59
N LYS A 66 -7.02 -12.82 -21.49
CA LYS A 66 -6.76 -11.97 -20.32
C LYS A 66 -7.93 -10.97 -20.15
N PRO A 67 -8.42 -10.74 -18.92
CA PRO A 67 -9.33 -9.63 -18.67
C PRO A 67 -8.75 -8.32 -19.22
N GLU A 68 -9.59 -7.43 -19.75
CA GLU A 68 -9.15 -6.18 -20.39
C GLU A 68 -8.22 -5.35 -19.48
N LYS A 69 -8.51 -5.30 -18.17
CA LYS A 69 -7.69 -4.66 -17.14
C LYS A 69 -6.24 -5.17 -17.11
N PHE A 70 -6.02 -6.43 -17.48
CA PHE A 70 -4.72 -7.10 -17.45
C PHE A 70 -4.11 -7.33 -18.83
N SER A 71 -4.73 -6.82 -19.90
CA SER A 71 -4.27 -6.97 -21.29
C SER A 71 -2.82 -6.50 -21.50
N ASN A 72 -2.42 -5.43 -20.82
CA ASN A 72 -1.08 -4.84 -20.93
C ASN A 72 -0.02 -5.54 -20.05
N TYR A 73 -0.41 -6.50 -19.21
CA TYR A 73 0.55 -7.21 -18.37
C TYR A 73 1.18 -8.35 -19.16
N SER A 74 2.50 -8.40 -19.12
CA SER A 74 3.28 -9.45 -19.77
C SER A 74 2.96 -10.84 -19.19
N PHE A 75 2.77 -10.92 -17.88
CA PHE A 75 2.37 -12.13 -17.17
C PHE A 75 1.03 -11.95 -16.44
N CYS A 76 0.11 -12.90 -16.66
CA CYS A 76 -1.14 -13.01 -15.92
C CYS A 76 -1.48 -14.49 -15.75
N ALA A 77 -1.72 -14.91 -14.51
CA ALA A 77 -2.24 -16.23 -14.18
C ALA A 77 -3.53 -16.09 -13.38
N LYS A 78 -4.51 -16.96 -13.65
CA LYS A 78 -5.79 -17.04 -12.94
C LYS A 78 -5.70 -18.16 -11.93
N LEU A 79 -5.89 -17.84 -10.66
CA LEU A 79 -6.06 -18.78 -9.57
C LEU A 79 -7.56 -18.98 -9.33
N THR A 80 -8.03 -20.22 -9.45
CA THR A 80 -9.37 -20.64 -9.05
C THR A 80 -9.23 -21.52 -7.82
N ILE A 81 -9.87 -21.12 -6.72
CA ILE A 81 -9.71 -21.76 -5.42
C ILE A 81 -11.04 -21.82 -4.68
N THR A 82 -11.31 -22.90 -3.95
CA THR A 82 -12.53 -22.99 -3.14
C THR A 82 -12.46 -22.04 -1.94
N GLN A 83 -13.61 -21.54 -1.50
CA GLN A 83 -13.67 -20.60 -0.38
C GLN A 83 -13.09 -21.16 0.93
N GLU A 84 -13.10 -22.49 1.11
CA GLU A 84 -12.55 -23.17 2.29
C GLU A 84 -11.03 -23.35 2.25
N ASP A 85 -10.41 -23.30 1.07
CA ASP A 85 -8.98 -23.55 0.87
C ASP A 85 -8.12 -22.30 1.17
N TYR A 86 -8.34 -21.71 2.34
CA TYR A 86 -7.58 -20.56 2.82
C TYR A 86 -6.08 -20.88 2.98
N LEU A 87 -5.75 -22.11 3.38
CA LEU A 87 -4.38 -22.48 3.70
C LEU A 87 -3.49 -22.48 2.43
N THR A 88 -3.97 -23.06 1.32
CA THR A 88 -3.26 -23.00 0.03
C THR A 88 -3.09 -21.55 -0.42
N PHE A 89 -4.14 -20.75 -0.35
CA PHE A 89 -4.09 -19.34 -0.72
C PHE A 89 -3.05 -18.56 0.09
N ASN A 90 -3.06 -18.71 1.41
CA ASN A 90 -2.19 -17.94 2.28
C ASN A 90 -0.72 -18.31 2.09
N LYS A 91 -0.42 -19.61 1.93
CA LYS A 91 0.93 -20.10 1.62
C LYS A 91 1.42 -19.58 0.27
N LEU A 92 0.57 -19.61 -0.76
CA LEU A 92 0.90 -19.04 -2.07
C LEU A 92 1.15 -17.54 -1.99
N ARG A 93 0.29 -16.79 -1.27
CA ARG A 93 0.45 -15.35 -1.06
C ARG A 93 1.75 -15.02 -0.33
N GLN A 94 2.09 -15.79 0.70
CA GLN A 94 3.35 -15.63 1.43
C GLN A 94 4.56 -15.91 0.53
N PHE A 95 4.51 -16.95 -0.30
CA PHE A 95 5.55 -17.23 -1.28
C PHE A 95 5.72 -16.07 -2.28
N LEU A 96 4.62 -15.60 -2.86
CA LEU A 96 4.64 -14.53 -3.87
C LEU A 96 5.11 -13.19 -3.29
N SER A 97 4.79 -12.88 -2.04
CA SER A 97 5.19 -11.61 -1.41
C SER A 97 6.68 -11.52 -1.09
N HIS A 98 7.36 -12.66 -0.91
CA HIS A 98 8.80 -12.75 -0.68
C HIS A 98 9.59 -13.12 -1.95
N HIS A 99 8.91 -13.30 -3.07
CA HIS A 99 9.56 -13.67 -4.32
C HIS A 99 10.43 -12.52 -4.84
N ARG A 100 11.55 -12.85 -5.48
CA ARG A 100 12.42 -11.87 -6.16
C ARG A 100 11.74 -11.09 -7.29
N TYR A 101 10.58 -11.58 -7.75
CA TYR A 101 9.78 -10.92 -8.77
C TYR A 101 8.57 -10.30 -8.08
N GLU A 102 8.25 -9.06 -8.46
CA GLU A 102 7.17 -8.30 -7.85
C GLU A 102 5.81 -8.76 -8.36
N TYR A 103 5.31 -9.87 -7.81
CA TYR A 103 3.95 -10.34 -8.09
C TYR A 103 2.91 -9.56 -7.28
N ARG A 104 1.75 -9.32 -7.89
CA ARG A 104 0.55 -8.80 -7.22
C ARG A 104 -0.59 -9.80 -7.38
N ILE A 105 -1.44 -9.86 -6.36
CA ILE A 105 -2.67 -10.66 -6.40
C ILE A 105 -3.85 -9.71 -6.47
N TYR A 106 -4.71 -9.89 -7.46
CA TYR A 106 -5.95 -9.16 -7.63
C TYR A 106 -7.14 -10.07 -7.31
N SER A 107 -8.04 -9.62 -6.43
CA SER A 107 -9.30 -10.31 -6.15
C SER A 107 -10.36 -9.90 -7.16
N ASN A 108 -10.96 -10.89 -7.84
CA ASN A 108 -12.04 -10.62 -8.78
C ASN A 108 -13.32 -10.15 -8.08
N GLN A 109 -13.58 -10.63 -6.86
CA GLN A 109 -14.77 -10.30 -6.08
C GLN A 109 -14.67 -8.91 -5.44
N LEU A 110 -13.49 -8.55 -4.93
CA LEU A 110 -13.25 -7.23 -4.32
C LEU A 110 -12.89 -6.16 -5.35
N HIS A 111 -12.67 -6.56 -6.61
CA HIS A 111 -12.20 -5.69 -7.69
C HIS A 111 -10.98 -4.84 -7.29
N SER A 112 -10.06 -5.43 -6.53
CA SER A 112 -8.90 -4.73 -6.01
C SER A 112 -7.68 -5.63 -5.80
N TYR A 113 -6.51 -5.00 -5.75
CA TYR A 113 -5.29 -5.67 -5.34
C TYR A 113 -5.31 -6.00 -3.86
N LEU A 114 -4.78 -7.16 -3.50
CA LEU A 114 -4.62 -7.56 -2.11
C LEU A 114 -3.28 -7.02 -1.56
N PRO A 115 -3.23 -6.59 -0.29
CA PRO A 115 -1.97 -6.28 0.38
C PRO A 115 -0.99 -7.45 0.33
N LYS A 116 0.31 -7.19 0.33
CA LYS A 116 1.36 -8.22 0.31
C LYS A 116 1.50 -8.95 1.65
N ASP A 117 1.11 -8.31 2.75
CA ASP A 117 1.21 -8.87 4.09
C ASP A 117 0.26 -10.08 4.30
N SER A 118 0.82 -11.28 4.45
CA SER A 118 0.07 -12.51 4.69
C SER A 118 -0.60 -12.58 6.06
N GLU A 119 -0.18 -11.79 7.05
CA GLU A 119 -0.85 -11.72 8.37
C GLU A 119 -2.18 -10.96 8.31
N LEU A 120 -2.43 -10.25 7.20
CA LEU A 120 -3.71 -9.62 6.93
C LEU A 120 -4.62 -10.59 6.17
N ILE A 121 -5.44 -11.35 6.90
CA ILE A 121 -6.34 -12.37 6.36
C ILE A 121 -7.37 -11.73 5.42
N ASN A 122 -7.50 -12.28 4.21
CA ASN A 122 -8.62 -11.97 3.31
C ASN A 122 -9.87 -12.71 3.77
N LEU A 123 -10.91 -11.96 4.14
CA LEU A 123 -12.15 -12.49 4.70
C LEU A 123 -13.10 -13.07 3.63
N GLU A 124 -12.75 -12.97 2.35
CA GLU A 124 -13.42 -13.72 1.28
C GLU A 124 -13.44 -15.24 1.54
N PHE A 125 -12.42 -15.77 2.24
CA PHE A 125 -12.34 -17.19 2.60
C PHE A 125 -13.22 -17.59 3.80
N GLY A 126 -14.17 -16.74 4.22
CA GLY A 126 -15.18 -17.11 5.21
C GLY A 126 -14.66 -17.22 6.65
N SER A 127 -13.45 -16.74 6.94
CA SER A 127 -12.82 -16.74 8.27
C SER A 127 -13.43 -15.75 9.26
N VAL A 128 -14.48 -15.02 8.87
CA VAL A 128 -15.21 -14.12 9.77
C VAL A 128 -16.17 -14.92 10.62
N ASN A 129 -16.03 -14.81 11.94
CA ASN A 129 -17.08 -15.25 12.85
C ASN A 129 -18.41 -14.61 12.43
N LEU A 130 -19.44 -15.41 12.14
CA LEU A 130 -20.76 -14.92 11.71
C LEU A 130 -21.31 -13.85 12.67
N LYS A 131 -21.03 -13.95 13.98
CA LYS A 131 -21.38 -12.94 14.99
C LYS A 131 -20.73 -11.59 14.69
N THR A 132 -19.46 -11.56 14.28
CA THR A 132 -18.74 -10.35 13.86
C THR A 132 -19.38 -9.73 12.62
N PHE A 133 -19.64 -10.54 11.61
CA PHE A 133 -20.22 -10.07 10.35
C PHE A 133 -21.59 -9.42 10.59
N GLU A 134 -22.47 -10.11 11.31
CA GLU A 134 -23.81 -9.59 11.63
C GLU A 134 -23.77 -8.36 12.54
N ALA A 135 -22.82 -8.28 13.47
CA ALA A 135 -22.65 -7.10 14.31
C ALA A 135 -22.24 -5.87 13.49
N LEU A 136 -21.21 -6.00 12.64
CA LEU A 136 -20.72 -4.88 11.82
C LEU A 136 -21.72 -4.45 10.75
N LYS A 137 -22.46 -5.40 10.17
CA LYS A 137 -23.48 -5.12 9.16
C LYS A 137 -24.59 -4.19 9.66
N LYS A 138 -24.96 -4.25 10.94
CA LYS A 138 -25.92 -3.30 11.57
C LYS A 138 -25.44 -1.86 11.50
N PHE A 139 -24.12 -1.65 11.48
CA PHE A 139 -23.51 -0.33 11.36
C PHE A 139 -23.06 -0.03 9.93
N SER A 140 -23.63 -0.70 8.92
CA SER A 140 -23.26 -0.54 7.51
C SER A 140 -21.78 -0.84 7.22
N LEU A 141 -21.12 -1.68 8.03
CA LEU A 141 -19.73 -2.08 7.84
C LEU A 141 -19.67 -3.54 7.35
N ILE A 142 -19.01 -3.76 6.21
CA ILE A 142 -18.71 -5.10 5.70
C ILE A 142 -17.23 -5.40 5.93
N PRO A 143 -16.87 -6.34 6.83
CA PRO A 143 -15.47 -6.66 7.07
C PRO A 143 -14.85 -7.35 5.83
N ILE A 144 -13.66 -6.89 5.43
CA ILE A 144 -12.92 -7.39 4.26
C ILE A 144 -11.59 -8.01 4.65
N TYR A 145 -10.91 -7.43 5.65
CA TYR A 145 -9.65 -7.95 6.16
C TYR A 145 -9.64 -8.08 7.68
N PHE A 146 -8.87 -9.04 8.18
CA PHE A 146 -8.55 -9.17 9.60
C PHE A 146 -7.03 -9.25 9.80
N SER A 147 -6.46 -8.34 10.58
CA SER A 147 -5.03 -8.38 10.91
C SER A 147 -4.80 -9.33 12.09
N GLN A 148 -4.11 -10.44 11.88
CA GLN A 148 -3.78 -11.37 12.97
C GLN A 148 -2.88 -10.72 14.01
N LYS A 149 -1.88 -9.97 13.54
CA LYS A 149 -0.89 -9.27 14.37
C LYS A 149 -1.54 -8.27 15.33
N ASN A 150 -2.43 -7.43 14.80
CA ASN A 150 -3.04 -6.33 15.56
C ASN A 150 -4.43 -6.67 16.11
N ARG A 151 -4.98 -7.83 15.74
CA ARG A 151 -6.32 -8.30 16.12
C ARG A 151 -7.44 -7.30 15.82
N ASN A 152 -7.34 -6.60 14.70
CA ASN A 152 -8.31 -5.62 14.26
C ASN A 152 -8.94 -6.01 12.91
N TYR A 153 -10.09 -5.41 12.59
CA TYR A 153 -10.77 -5.60 11.32
C TYR A 153 -10.66 -4.33 10.49
N TYR A 154 -10.54 -4.51 9.17
CA TYR A 154 -10.78 -3.47 8.19
C TYR A 154 -12.07 -3.79 7.44
N ALA A 155 -12.94 -2.79 7.32
CA ALA A 155 -14.27 -2.96 6.75
C ALA A 155 -14.56 -1.87 5.72
N ILE A 156 -15.37 -2.19 4.70
CA ILE A 156 -15.96 -1.17 3.83
C ILE A 156 -17.20 -0.62 4.52
N ASN A 157 -17.25 0.69 4.66
CA ASN A 157 -18.45 1.38 5.07
C ASN A 157 -19.36 1.57 3.84
N LEU A 158 -20.58 1.04 3.92
CA LEU A 158 -21.53 1.09 2.81
C LEU A 158 -22.11 2.49 2.58
N THR A 159 -22.01 3.39 3.55
CA THR A 159 -22.51 4.77 3.46
C THR A 159 -21.57 5.66 2.66
N ASP A 160 -20.28 5.67 2.97
CA ASP A 160 -19.29 6.54 2.30
C ASP A 160 -18.35 5.81 1.32
N LYS A 161 -18.47 4.47 1.24
CA LYS A 161 -17.68 3.57 0.38
C LYS A 161 -16.19 3.50 0.70
N LYS A 162 -15.77 4.02 1.86
CA LYS A 162 -14.36 4.04 2.29
C LYS A 162 -13.99 2.78 3.04
N VAL A 163 -12.69 2.52 3.15
CA VAL A 163 -12.16 1.50 4.03
C VAL A 163 -11.96 2.10 5.42
N HIS A 164 -12.51 1.44 6.43
CA HIS A 164 -12.48 1.85 7.81
C HIS A 164 -11.66 0.86 8.65
N LEU A 165 -10.90 1.38 9.62
CA LEU A 165 -10.39 0.57 10.72
C LEU A 165 -11.49 0.44 11.78
N VAL A 166 -11.79 -0.78 12.20
CA VAL A 166 -12.79 -1.08 13.23
C VAL A 166 -12.13 -1.14 14.60
N ASN A 167 -12.77 -0.55 15.61
CA ASN A 167 -12.38 -0.63 17.00
C ASN A 167 -12.62 -2.04 17.55
N PRO A 168 -11.56 -2.83 17.83
CA PRO A 168 -11.73 -4.20 18.30
C PRO A 168 -12.35 -4.27 19.70
N HIS A 169 -12.10 -3.25 20.54
CA HIS A 169 -12.60 -3.22 21.92
C HIS A 169 -14.11 -2.94 21.96
N LEU A 170 -14.58 -2.01 21.12
CA LEU A 170 -16.01 -1.70 21.06
C LEU A 170 -16.81 -2.81 20.36
N LEU A 171 -16.21 -3.46 19.34
CA LEU A 171 -16.83 -4.61 18.67
C LEU A 171 -17.11 -5.75 19.66
N ALA A 172 -16.18 -6.05 20.57
CA ALA A 172 -16.39 -7.05 21.61
C ALA A 172 -17.55 -6.70 22.55
N PHE A 173 -17.77 -5.42 22.84
CA PHE A 173 -18.89 -4.96 23.67
C PHE A 173 -20.25 -5.06 22.95
N ILE A 174 -20.28 -4.80 21.65
CA ILE A 174 -21.50 -4.87 20.81
C ILE A 174 -22.04 -6.30 20.73
N PHE A 175 -21.17 -7.30 20.80
CA PHE A 175 -21.55 -8.71 20.72
C PHE A 175 -22.58 -9.16 21.75
N ASP A 176 -22.63 -8.50 22.91
CA ASP A 176 -23.41 -8.96 24.05
C ASP A 176 -24.52 -7.98 24.42
N LYS A 177 -24.75 -6.93 23.62
CA LYS A 177 -25.73 -5.87 23.91
C LYS A 177 -26.48 -5.41 22.67
N THR A 178 -27.77 -5.12 22.85
CA THR A 178 -28.56 -4.42 21.84
C THR A 178 -28.25 -2.94 21.96
N ILE A 179 -27.47 -2.42 21.01
CA ILE A 179 -27.07 -1.01 20.96
C ILE A 179 -27.76 -0.34 19.78
N PRO A 180 -28.36 0.86 19.94
CA PRO A 180 -28.88 1.63 18.82
C PRO A 180 -27.81 1.91 17.76
N GLU A 181 -28.15 1.77 16.47
CA GLU A 181 -27.22 1.91 15.35
C GLU A 181 -26.64 3.34 15.20
N SER A 182 -27.28 4.35 15.81
CA SER A 182 -26.97 5.77 15.63
C SER A 182 -25.95 6.37 16.61
N THR A 183 -25.38 5.59 17.55
CA THR A 183 -24.70 6.16 18.74
C THR A 183 -23.20 5.88 18.88
N MET A 184 -22.50 5.38 17.85
CA MET A 184 -21.10 4.91 18.03
C MET A 184 -20.08 5.43 17.02
N PRO A 185 -19.70 6.72 17.06
CA PRO A 185 -18.60 7.25 16.24
C PRO A 185 -17.26 6.57 16.54
N GLU A 186 -17.08 5.97 17.71
CA GLU A 186 -15.88 5.25 18.12
C GLU A 186 -15.80 3.82 17.59
N LEU A 187 -16.80 3.35 16.82
CA LEU A 187 -16.77 2.00 16.27
C LEU A 187 -15.77 1.87 15.13
N SER A 188 -15.63 2.90 14.30
CA SER A 188 -14.73 2.86 13.17
C SER A 188 -14.37 4.26 12.68
N TYR A 189 -13.24 4.41 11.98
CA TYR A 189 -12.90 5.63 11.26
C TYR A 189 -12.26 5.31 9.91
N PRO A 190 -12.40 6.18 8.89
CA PRO A 190 -11.86 5.95 7.56
C PRO A 190 -10.33 5.99 7.54
N VAL A 191 -9.71 5.03 6.85
CA VAL A 191 -8.25 4.91 6.68
C VAL A 191 -7.81 4.93 5.21
N ALA A 192 -8.71 4.66 4.26
CA ALA A 192 -8.43 4.78 2.83
C ALA A 192 -9.71 5.06 2.03
N GLN A 193 -9.59 5.70 0.87
CA GLN A 193 -10.74 6.06 0.03
C GLN A 193 -11.39 4.84 -0.62
N ASP A 194 -10.60 3.84 -0.99
CA ASP A 194 -11.05 2.59 -1.59
C ASP A 194 -10.06 1.45 -1.31
N LEU A 195 -10.39 0.24 -1.77
CA LEU A 195 -9.57 -0.95 -1.55
C LEU A 195 -8.24 -0.96 -2.33
N ASN A 196 -8.16 -0.34 -3.51
CA ASN A 196 -6.91 -0.29 -4.27
C ASN A 196 -5.91 0.61 -3.56
N LEU A 197 -6.35 1.79 -3.13
CA LEU A 197 -5.52 2.71 -2.37
C LEU A 197 -5.17 2.12 -1.00
N PHE A 198 -6.11 1.46 -0.32
CA PHE A 198 -5.85 0.74 0.92
C PHE A 198 -4.71 -0.28 0.74
N SER A 199 -4.76 -1.06 -0.33
CA SER A 199 -3.76 -2.08 -0.62
C SER A 199 -2.36 -1.51 -0.74
N ALA A 200 -2.22 -0.46 -1.55
CA ALA A 200 -0.96 0.24 -1.76
C ALA A 200 -0.44 0.92 -0.48
N MET A 201 -1.34 1.56 0.28
CA MET A 201 -1.01 2.22 1.53
C MET A 201 -0.60 1.22 2.62
N TYR A 202 -1.26 0.07 2.71
CA TYR A 202 -0.95 -0.96 3.70
C TYR A 202 0.46 -1.52 3.48
N ASP A 203 0.82 -1.81 2.23
CA ASP A 203 2.16 -2.27 1.84
C ASP A 203 3.27 -1.27 2.18
N LYS A 204 2.91 0.01 2.33
CA LYS A 204 3.82 1.11 2.69
C LYS A 204 3.69 1.55 4.15
N GLN A 205 2.98 0.78 4.97
CA GLN A 205 2.75 1.06 6.40
C GLN A 205 2.09 2.44 6.65
N LEU A 206 1.26 2.90 5.70
CA LEU A 206 0.52 4.16 5.80
C LEU A 206 -0.89 3.97 6.38
N ILE A 207 -1.30 2.73 6.60
CA ILE A 207 -2.58 2.40 7.23
C ILE A 207 -2.36 2.22 8.73
N PRO A 208 -3.07 2.98 9.59
CA PRO A 208 -3.03 2.78 11.02
C PRO A 208 -3.40 1.34 11.43
N THR A 209 -2.67 0.84 12.42
CA THR A 209 -2.93 -0.49 13.02
C THR A 209 -3.42 -0.39 14.46
N ASP A 210 -3.22 0.74 15.12
CA ASP A 210 -3.74 1.03 16.47
C ASP A 210 -4.92 2.02 16.35
N PHE A 211 -6.08 1.61 16.89
CA PHE A 211 -7.29 2.41 16.79
C PHE A 211 -7.18 3.72 17.57
N TYR A 212 -6.86 3.66 18.87
CA TYR A 212 -6.91 4.82 19.75
C TYR A 212 -5.69 5.74 19.61
N GLN A 213 -4.58 5.23 19.09
CA GLN A 213 -3.43 6.08 18.75
C GLN A 213 -3.79 7.16 17.71
N TYR A 214 -4.65 6.82 16.75
CA TYR A 214 -5.00 7.66 15.59
C TYR A 214 -6.46 8.13 15.55
N PHE A 215 -7.32 7.64 16.43
CA PHE A 215 -8.70 8.12 16.53
C PHE A 215 -8.71 9.64 16.79
N GLN A 216 -9.45 10.38 15.95
CA GLN A 216 -9.52 11.86 15.94
C GLN A 216 -8.21 12.59 15.61
N LYS A 217 -7.19 11.89 15.10
CA LYS A 217 -5.94 12.51 14.59
C LYS A 217 -5.85 12.39 13.07
N SER A 218 -4.98 13.21 12.47
CA SER A 218 -4.61 13.04 11.07
C SER A 218 -3.95 11.68 10.87
N THR A 219 -4.43 10.90 9.91
CA THR A 219 -3.82 9.63 9.49
C THR A 219 -2.89 9.82 8.30
N LYS A 220 -2.73 11.06 7.82
CA LYS A 220 -1.88 11.36 6.66
C LYS A 220 -0.39 11.20 6.95
N VAL A 221 0.05 11.31 8.21
CA VAL A 221 1.46 11.17 8.57
C VAL A 221 1.62 10.09 9.64
N ILE A 222 2.30 8.99 9.28
CA ILE A 222 2.68 7.92 10.19
C ILE A 222 4.13 8.16 10.65
N ASN A 223 4.34 8.26 11.95
CA ASN A 223 5.62 8.61 12.54
C ASN A 223 6.26 7.44 13.30
N ASN A 224 7.27 6.80 12.69
CA ASN A 224 8.02 5.71 13.31
C ASN A 224 9.35 6.15 13.95
N SER A 225 9.68 7.44 13.87
CA SER A 225 10.93 7.98 14.41
C SER A 225 10.93 8.19 15.93
N ASN A 226 9.76 8.14 16.57
CA ASN A 226 9.52 8.61 17.94
C ASN A 226 9.91 10.08 18.20
N PHE A 227 10.27 10.83 17.15
CA PHE A 227 10.56 12.25 17.21
C PHE A 227 9.26 13.04 17.28
N ASP A 228 9.18 14.09 18.09
CA ASP A 228 8.02 14.98 18.11
C ASP A 228 7.98 15.83 16.82
N ILE A 229 7.22 15.36 15.83
CA ILE A 229 7.08 16.02 14.52
C ILE A 229 6.04 17.13 14.51
N ASP A 230 5.19 17.19 15.54
CA ASP A 230 4.13 18.20 15.67
C ASP A 230 4.68 19.43 16.40
N ASN A 231 5.57 19.22 17.36
CA ASN A 231 6.24 20.29 18.09
C ASN A 231 7.74 19.98 18.29
N PRO A 232 8.57 20.09 17.24
CA PRO A 232 9.97 19.71 17.28
C PRO A 232 10.81 20.50 18.29
N GLY A 233 10.32 21.63 18.83
CA GLY A 233 10.98 22.49 19.84
C GLY A 233 12.30 23.15 19.39
N ARG A 234 12.85 22.72 18.25
CA ARG A 234 14.06 23.20 17.62
C ARG A 234 13.95 23.09 16.11
N LYS A 235 14.95 23.62 15.41
CA LYS A 235 15.09 23.45 13.96
C LYS A 235 15.22 21.97 13.62
N VAL A 236 14.50 21.54 12.58
CA VAL A 236 14.53 20.18 12.04
C VAL A 236 14.47 20.27 10.53
N PHE A 237 15.37 19.55 9.87
CA PHE A 237 15.36 19.38 8.42
C PHE A 237 14.50 18.18 8.03
N ILE A 238 13.95 18.22 6.83
CA ILE A 238 13.25 17.10 6.21
C ILE A 238 13.91 16.75 4.88
N LYS A 239 13.97 15.45 4.61
CA LYS A 239 14.44 14.85 3.36
C LYS A 239 13.29 14.03 2.76
N PRO A 240 12.41 14.67 1.97
CA PRO A 240 11.29 14.00 1.33
C PRO A 240 11.73 13.07 0.18
N TYR A 241 11.23 11.84 0.20
CA TYR A 241 11.32 10.86 -0.87
C TYR A 241 9.94 10.73 -1.49
N ILE A 242 9.76 11.16 -2.73
CA ILE A 242 8.43 11.34 -3.31
C ILE A 242 8.11 10.16 -4.24
N LEU A 243 6.95 9.56 -4.03
CA LEU A 243 6.45 8.41 -4.79
C LEU A 243 5.05 8.74 -5.35
N GLU A 244 4.81 8.40 -6.61
CA GLU A 244 3.49 8.55 -7.25
C GLU A 244 2.73 7.21 -7.20
N PHE A 245 1.41 7.28 -7.00
CA PHE A 245 0.53 6.13 -7.10
C PHE A 245 0.30 5.73 -8.57
N ASN A 246 0.35 4.43 -8.85
CA ASN A 246 -0.03 3.88 -10.14
C ASN A 246 -1.30 3.04 -9.99
N ASP A 247 -2.45 3.66 -10.32
CA ASP A 247 -3.76 3.01 -10.29
C ASP A 247 -3.83 1.69 -11.05
N LYS A 248 -2.99 1.51 -12.09
CA LYS A 248 -3.04 0.31 -12.93
C LYS A 248 -2.56 -0.93 -12.19
N ASN A 249 -1.47 -0.79 -11.42
CA ASN A 249 -0.82 -1.90 -10.72
C ASN A 249 -1.04 -1.86 -9.19
N GLY A 250 -1.65 -0.78 -8.67
CA GLY A 250 -1.94 -0.62 -7.25
C GLY A 250 -0.67 -0.43 -6.42
N GLU A 251 0.37 0.21 -6.96
CA GLU A 251 1.65 0.42 -6.28
C GLU A 251 2.12 1.87 -6.33
N PHE A 252 3.00 2.20 -5.39
CA PHE A 252 3.73 3.46 -5.39
C PHE A 252 5.11 3.27 -5.99
N TYR A 253 5.50 4.18 -6.89
CA TYR A 253 6.78 4.11 -7.60
C TYR A 253 7.52 5.45 -7.60
N THR A 254 8.83 5.39 -7.85
CA THR A 254 9.70 6.56 -7.96
C THR A 254 9.92 6.91 -9.44
N TYR A 255 9.92 8.21 -9.77
CA TYR A 255 10.18 8.66 -11.15
C TYR A 255 11.62 8.47 -11.61
N ALA A 256 12.54 8.33 -10.67
CA ALA A 256 13.96 8.22 -10.93
C ALA A 256 14.42 6.80 -11.32
N GLY A 257 13.48 5.85 -11.46
CA GLY A 257 13.81 4.46 -11.71
C GLY A 257 14.33 3.70 -10.48
N PRO A 258 14.71 2.43 -10.66
CA PRO A 258 15.03 1.50 -9.58
C PRO A 258 16.29 1.86 -8.79
N GLU A 259 17.15 2.76 -9.30
CA GLU A 259 18.39 3.19 -8.63
C GLU A 259 18.22 4.42 -7.72
N GLY A 260 16.98 4.83 -7.43
CA GLY A 260 16.69 5.63 -6.25
C GLY A 260 17.18 7.06 -6.29
N ALA A 261 16.86 7.83 -7.33
CA ALA A 261 16.95 9.28 -7.20
C ALA A 261 15.73 9.80 -6.41
N SER A 262 15.92 9.84 -5.10
CA SER A 262 15.19 10.74 -4.22
C SER A 262 15.25 12.14 -4.83
N MET A 263 14.13 12.87 -4.86
CA MET A 263 14.23 14.31 -5.07
C MET A 263 15.03 14.89 -3.89
N LEU A 264 16.31 15.22 -4.13
CA LEU A 264 17.26 15.66 -3.11
C LEU A 264 17.02 17.12 -2.72
N LEU A 265 15.79 17.44 -2.35
CA LEU A 265 15.44 18.71 -1.73
C LEU A 265 15.56 18.53 -0.23
N MET A 266 16.31 19.41 0.44
CA MET A 266 16.26 19.51 1.89
C MET A 266 15.49 20.77 2.26
N SER A 267 14.35 20.59 2.91
CA SER A 267 13.60 21.70 3.50
C SER A 267 13.67 21.61 5.04
N LYS A 268 13.04 22.57 5.71
CA LYS A 268 12.96 22.62 7.18
C LYS A 268 11.53 22.86 7.60
N ILE A 269 11.16 22.32 8.75
CA ILE A 269 9.89 22.66 9.40
C ILE A 269 10.04 24.10 9.92
N LEU A 270 9.21 25.03 9.40
CA LEU A 270 9.24 26.42 9.85
C LEU A 270 8.54 26.58 11.20
N ARG A 271 8.81 27.69 11.87
CA ARG A 271 8.17 27.99 13.15
C ARG A 271 6.66 28.10 12.96
N GLY A 272 5.89 27.30 13.69
CA GLY A 272 4.44 27.24 13.61
C GLY A 272 3.90 26.26 12.55
N GLU A 273 4.77 25.58 11.80
CA GLU A 273 4.37 24.49 10.92
C GLU A 273 4.38 23.15 11.65
N THR A 274 3.42 22.29 11.30
CA THR A 274 3.53 20.84 11.55
C THR A 274 4.31 20.20 10.39
N LEU A 275 4.72 18.93 10.55
CA LEU A 275 5.30 18.21 9.43
C LEU A 275 4.33 18.14 8.23
N GLU A 276 3.04 17.92 8.47
CA GLU A 276 2.03 17.88 7.40
C GLU A 276 1.99 19.19 6.59
N THR A 277 1.93 20.34 7.25
CA THR A 277 1.91 21.65 6.54
C THR A 277 3.24 21.94 5.84
N CYS A 278 4.37 21.53 6.43
CA CYS A 278 5.68 21.64 5.81
C CYS A 278 5.76 20.82 4.51
N LEU A 279 5.25 19.58 4.51
CA LEU A 279 5.22 18.72 3.32
C LEU A 279 4.34 19.31 2.22
N LEU A 280 3.17 19.86 2.56
CA LEU A 280 2.30 20.54 1.59
C LEU A 280 3.02 21.72 0.92
N ARG A 281 3.66 22.59 1.71
CA ARG A 281 4.45 23.71 1.19
C ARG A 281 5.58 23.23 0.28
N VAL A 282 6.29 22.18 0.68
CA VAL A 282 7.38 21.60 -0.14
C VAL A 282 6.86 21.09 -1.48
N LEU A 283 5.77 20.31 -1.49
CA LEU A 283 5.21 19.75 -2.72
C LEU A 283 4.67 20.82 -3.67
N LYS A 284 3.97 21.81 -3.12
CA LYS A 284 3.24 22.83 -3.87
C LYS A 284 4.11 24.02 -4.28
N GLU A 285 4.84 24.59 -3.33
CA GLU A 285 5.53 25.87 -3.53
C GLU A 285 6.99 25.68 -3.95
N GLU A 286 7.73 24.81 -3.24
CA GLU A 286 9.15 24.60 -3.53
C GLU A 286 9.34 23.73 -4.78
N LEU A 287 8.61 22.62 -4.85
CA LEU A 287 8.72 21.64 -5.93
C LEU A 287 7.73 21.88 -7.06
N GLY A 288 6.52 22.36 -6.77
CA GLY A 288 5.48 22.56 -7.79
C GLY A 288 5.13 21.28 -8.54
N ILE A 289 5.11 20.13 -7.84
CA ILE A 289 4.88 18.81 -8.44
C ILE A 289 3.56 18.16 -8.00
N ALA A 290 2.97 18.60 -6.90
CA ALA A 290 1.70 18.08 -6.36
C ALA A 290 1.04 19.12 -5.44
N GLU A 291 -0.29 19.12 -5.38
CA GLU A 291 -1.08 20.01 -4.53
C GLU A 291 -1.36 19.42 -3.14
N ASP A 292 -1.37 18.10 -3.03
CA ASP A 292 -1.61 17.34 -1.80
C ASP A 292 -0.87 16.00 -1.88
N PHE A 293 -0.85 15.26 -0.78
CA PHE A 293 -0.33 13.90 -0.69
C PHE A 293 -1.34 12.96 -0.03
N VAL A 294 -1.27 11.69 -0.41
CA VAL A 294 -2.10 10.60 0.10
C VAL A 294 -1.70 10.25 1.53
N GLY A 295 -0.39 10.10 1.75
CA GLY A 295 0.17 9.79 3.06
C GLY A 295 1.68 10.02 3.08
N ALA A 296 2.23 10.08 4.28
CA ALA A 296 3.66 10.19 4.51
C ALA A 296 4.09 9.27 5.65
N PHE A 297 5.29 8.71 5.51
CA PHE A 297 5.91 7.83 6.48
C PHE A 297 7.25 8.41 6.90
N VAL A 298 7.40 8.69 8.19
CA VAL A 298 8.68 9.14 8.75
C VAL A 298 9.49 7.90 9.16
N SER A 299 10.67 7.75 8.56
CA SER A 299 11.58 6.65 8.86
C SER A 299 11.95 6.62 10.34
N HIS A 300 12.24 5.43 10.86
CA HIS A 300 12.79 5.28 12.21
C HIS A 300 14.16 5.98 12.35
N ASP A 301 14.96 5.92 11.28
CA ASP A 301 16.29 6.50 11.26
C ASP A 301 16.24 8.02 11.17
N ILE A 302 16.89 8.67 12.13
CA ILE A 302 17.10 10.11 12.16
C ILE A 302 18.54 10.39 11.76
N GLU A 303 18.71 11.12 10.66
CA GLU A 303 20.01 11.61 10.23
C GLU A 303 20.31 12.94 10.95
N PHE A 304 21.57 13.38 10.92
CA PHE A 304 21.95 14.68 11.42
C PHE A 304 22.74 15.45 10.36
N ASP A 305 22.50 16.76 10.30
CA ASP A 305 23.24 17.67 9.44
C ASP A 305 23.72 18.87 10.26
N ARG A 306 24.74 19.58 9.77
CA ARG A 306 25.16 20.85 10.37
C ARG A 306 24.40 21.97 9.70
N ASP A 307 23.76 22.81 10.49
CA ASP A 307 23.18 24.01 9.95
C ASP A 307 24.23 25.11 9.70
N ARG A 308 23.76 26.26 9.20
CA ARG A 308 24.63 27.41 8.88
C ARG A 308 25.40 27.96 10.08
N GLU A 309 24.91 27.73 11.30
CA GLU A 309 25.58 28.14 12.55
C GLU A 309 26.54 27.04 13.05
N GLY A 310 26.71 25.96 12.28
CA GLY A 310 27.54 24.81 12.63
C GLY A 310 26.88 23.87 13.65
N ARG A 311 25.61 24.09 14.01
CA ARG A 311 24.90 23.30 15.01
C ARG A 311 24.37 22.02 14.41
N LEU A 312 24.53 20.92 15.15
CA LEU A 312 23.98 19.63 14.76
C LEU A 312 22.45 19.67 14.84
N THR A 313 21.80 19.44 13.71
CA THR A 313 20.36 19.59 13.51
C THR A 313 19.79 18.26 13.00
N PRO A 314 18.70 17.74 13.59
CA PRO A 314 18.07 16.51 13.10
C PRO A 314 17.56 16.67 11.67
N ARG A 315 17.65 15.59 10.91
CA ARG A 315 17.13 15.46 9.56
C ARG A 315 16.24 14.23 9.48
N LEU A 316 14.95 14.46 9.30
CA LEU A 316 13.94 13.41 9.17
C LEU A 316 13.93 12.90 7.73
N VAL A 317 14.04 11.59 7.55
CA VAL A 317 13.80 10.92 6.28
C VAL A 317 12.31 10.65 6.17
N VAL A 318 11.65 11.25 5.17
CA VAL A 318 10.19 11.19 5.03
C VAL A 318 9.84 10.63 3.65
N PHE A 319 9.15 9.50 3.59
CA PHE A 319 8.57 8.99 2.35
C PHE A 319 7.20 9.63 2.15
N VAL A 320 7.00 10.32 1.04
CA VAL A 320 5.81 11.10 0.73
C VAL A 320 5.14 10.49 -0.49
N TYR A 321 3.90 10.08 -0.32
CA TYR A 321 3.15 9.34 -1.32
C TYR A 321 2.07 10.25 -1.88
N VAL A 322 2.13 10.53 -3.18
CA VAL A 322 1.18 11.40 -3.88
C VAL A 322 0.31 10.58 -4.82
N ASP A 323 -0.91 11.04 -5.03
CA ASP A 323 -1.84 10.41 -5.98
C ASP A 323 -1.31 10.58 -7.40
N LYS A 324 -1.01 11.82 -7.76
CA LYS A 324 -0.50 12.18 -9.09
C LYS A 324 0.48 13.33 -9.04
N ILE A 325 1.56 13.22 -9.82
CA ILE A 325 2.52 14.28 -10.07
C ILE A 325 2.04 15.11 -11.27
N ILE A 326 1.74 16.39 -11.03
CA ILE A 326 1.24 17.32 -12.05
C ILE A 326 2.34 17.84 -12.98
N ASN A 327 3.61 17.84 -12.54
CA ASN A 327 4.75 18.32 -13.33
C ASN A 327 5.90 17.29 -13.34
N LYS A 328 5.76 16.27 -14.20
CA LYS A 328 6.71 15.15 -14.30
C LYS A 328 8.10 15.58 -14.74
N ASP A 329 8.21 16.54 -15.67
CA ASP A 329 9.50 17.04 -16.16
C ASP A 329 10.29 17.72 -15.04
N ARG A 330 9.62 18.56 -14.23
CA ARG A 330 10.24 19.19 -13.07
C ARG A 330 10.64 18.17 -12.01
N ALA A 331 9.78 17.18 -11.73
CA ALA A 331 10.13 16.10 -10.81
C ALA A 331 11.38 15.33 -11.28
N LEU A 332 11.46 15.00 -12.58
CA LEU A 332 12.61 14.33 -13.18
C LEU A 332 13.87 15.20 -13.08
N GLN A 333 13.79 16.47 -13.43
CA GLN A 333 14.91 17.42 -13.33
C GLN A 333 15.44 17.51 -11.90
N MET A 334 14.55 17.62 -10.90
CA MET A 334 14.92 17.70 -9.49
C MET A 334 15.49 16.39 -8.94
N SER A 335 15.05 15.25 -9.46
CA SER A 335 15.63 13.95 -9.12
C SER A 335 17.06 13.78 -9.63
N GLN A 336 17.41 14.44 -10.73
CA GLN A 336 18.75 14.39 -11.35
C GLN A 336 19.73 15.41 -10.78
N THR A 337 19.25 16.42 -10.06
CA THR A 337 20.13 17.40 -9.41
C THR A 337 20.69 16.85 -8.10
N GLY A 338 22.02 16.84 -7.98
CA GLY A 338 22.69 16.59 -6.69
C GLY A 338 22.31 17.63 -5.63
N TRP A 339 22.58 17.31 -4.36
CA TRP A 339 22.22 18.09 -3.17
C TRP A 339 22.33 19.61 -3.33
N ARG A 340 21.24 20.34 -3.06
CA ARG A 340 21.23 21.80 -2.92
C ARG A 340 20.37 22.19 -1.71
N SER A 341 20.89 23.04 -0.84
CA SER A 341 20.03 23.74 0.11
C SER A 341 19.22 24.78 -0.66
N VAL A 342 17.94 24.92 -0.36
CA VAL A 342 16.97 25.77 -1.09
C VAL A 342 17.28 27.27 -0.96
N ASP A 343 18.34 27.64 -0.25
CA ASP A 343 18.74 29.03 -0.10
C ASP A 343 19.57 29.58 -1.27
N GLY A 344 19.87 28.76 -2.28
CA GLY A 344 20.42 29.21 -3.56
C GLY A 344 19.30 29.38 -4.58
N LYS A 345 18.87 30.62 -4.82
CA LYS A 345 17.83 31.02 -5.79
C LYS A 345 17.68 30.02 -6.95
N ILE A 346 16.51 29.40 -7.06
CA ILE A 346 16.12 28.62 -8.22
C ILE A 346 16.20 29.57 -9.43
N PRO A 347 16.99 29.27 -10.48
CA PRO A 347 17.01 30.11 -11.67
C PRO A 347 15.61 30.14 -12.29
N ASN A 348 15.00 31.32 -12.38
CA ASN A 348 13.81 31.51 -13.19
C ASN A 348 14.15 31.17 -14.64
N LEU A 349 13.67 30.02 -15.14
CA LEU A 349 13.85 29.58 -16.52
C LEU A 349 12.88 30.26 -17.49
N THR A 350 12.75 31.58 -17.39
CA THR A 350 12.04 32.41 -18.40
C THR A 350 12.99 33.17 -19.33
N THR A 351 14.31 32.93 -19.28
CA THR A 351 15.30 33.73 -20.02
C THR A 351 16.30 32.94 -20.88
N GLN A 352 16.01 31.70 -21.29
CA GLN A 352 16.88 30.94 -22.21
C GLN A 352 16.36 30.75 -23.65
N ASN A 353 15.35 31.51 -24.09
CA ASN A 353 14.91 31.52 -25.51
C ASN A 353 15.14 32.86 -26.24
N LYS A 354 16.19 33.61 -25.88
CA LYS A 354 16.68 34.74 -26.69
C LYS A 354 18.21 34.87 -26.63
N SER A 355 18.92 33.93 -27.27
CA SER A 355 20.25 34.16 -27.84
C SER A 355 20.73 32.90 -28.55
N LYS A 356 20.08 32.58 -29.67
CA LYS A 356 20.64 31.82 -30.80
C LYS A 356 19.71 31.93 -32.00
N SER A 357 19.70 33.13 -32.58
CA SER A 357 19.51 33.44 -34.01
C SER A 357 19.74 34.93 -34.18
#